data_AF-A0A7J4E690-F1
#
_entry.id   AF-A0A7J4E690-F1
#
_cell.length_a   1.000
_cell.length_b   1.000
_cell.length_c   1.000
_cell.angle_alpha   90.00
_cell.angle_beta   90.00
_cell.angle_gamma   90.00
#
_symmetry.space_group_name_H-M   'P 1'
#
loop_
_entity.id
_entity.type
_entity.pdbx_description
1 polymer ?
#
loop_
_entity_poly.entity_id
_entity_poly.type
_entity_poly.pdbx_seq_one_letter_code
_entity_poly.pdbx_strand_id
1 'polypeptide(L)' 'HGIGVAKAPYIGLEHGPAVKWMHAIKRLFDPKLILNPGKGKGGPYPIEAIKIEEAA' A
#
# COMPACT_ATOMS: atom_id res chain seq x y z
N HIS A 1 -0.22 -15.44 -10.64
CA HIS A 1 1.02 -14.64 -10.74
C HIS A 1 0.90 -13.23 -10.18
N GLY A 2 -0.25 -12.54 -10.33
CA GLY A 2 -0.54 -11.29 -9.61
C GLY A 2 0.44 -10.15 -9.86
N ILE A 3 0.34 -9.08 -9.05
CA ILE A 3 1.23 -7.92 -9.13
C ILE A 3 2.54 -8.18 -8.35
N GLY A 4 2.42 -8.67 -7.11
CA GLY A 4 3.58 -8.93 -6.23
C GLY A 4 4.47 -7.68 -6.06
N VAL A 5 5.78 -7.90 -5.92
CA VAL A 5 6.80 -6.82 -5.93
C VAL A 5 7.11 -6.43 -7.38
N ALA A 6 7.36 -7.43 -8.23
CA ALA A 6 7.94 -7.23 -9.57
C ALA A 6 7.08 -6.34 -10.47
N LYS A 7 5.74 -6.38 -10.33
CA LYS A 7 4.83 -5.59 -11.17
C LYS A 7 4.23 -4.38 -10.46
N ALA A 8 4.55 -4.16 -9.19
CA ALA A 8 4.08 -3.00 -8.43
C ALA A 8 4.47 -1.63 -9.04
N PRO A 9 5.62 -1.49 -9.76
CA PRO A 9 5.92 -0.25 -10.47
C PRO A 9 4.98 0.06 -11.64
N TYR A 10 4.28 -0.95 -12.20
CA TYR A 10 3.54 -0.81 -13.46
C TYR A 10 2.01 -0.73 -13.29
N ILE A 11 1.49 -0.78 -12.05
CA ILE A 11 0.03 -0.74 -11.78
C ILE A 11 -0.62 0.54 -12.31
N GLY A 12 0.12 1.65 -12.36
CA GLY A 12 -0.32 2.91 -12.98
C GLY A 12 -0.59 2.78 -14.48
N LEU A 13 0.20 1.97 -15.19
CA LEU A 13 0.01 1.72 -16.62
C LEU A 13 -1.23 0.85 -16.88
N GLU A 14 -1.52 -0.11 -15.99
CA GLU A 14 -2.65 -1.04 -16.13
C GLU A 14 -3.99 -0.42 -15.71
N HIS A 15 -4.00 0.37 -14.63
CA HIS A 15 -5.24 0.82 -13.99
C HIS A 15 -5.46 2.34 -14.02
N GLY A 16 -4.47 3.12 -14.44
CA GLY A 16 -4.59 4.57 -14.64
C GLY A 16 -5.21 5.30 -13.43
N PRO A 17 -6.26 6.12 -13.62
CA PRO A 17 -6.89 6.88 -12.55
C PRO A 17 -7.48 6.05 -11.40
N ALA A 18 -7.77 4.76 -11.61
CA ALA A 18 -8.34 3.89 -10.58
C ALA A 18 -7.34 3.60 -9.44
N VAL A 19 -6.03 3.82 -9.67
CA VAL A 19 -4.98 3.64 -8.66
C VAL A 19 -5.24 4.44 -7.39
N LYS A 20 -5.80 5.66 -7.51
CA LYS A 20 -6.13 6.48 -6.34
C LYS A 20 -7.13 5.78 -5.40
N TRP A 21 -8.12 5.10 -5.96
CA TRP A 21 -9.15 4.40 -5.20
C TRP A 21 -8.60 3.11 -4.58
N MET A 22 -7.74 2.40 -5.32
CA MET A 22 -7.05 1.23 -4.79
C MET A 22 -6.20 1.56 -3.57
N HIS A 23 -5.48 2.70 -3.60
CA HIS A 23 -4.70 3.19 -2.47
C HIS A 23 -5.59 3.65 -1.31
N ALA A 24 -6.70 4.33 -1.59
CA ALA A 24 -7.67 4.75 -0.55
C ALA A 24 -8.27 3.54 0.19
N ILE A 25 -8.70 2.52 -0.56
CA ILE A 25 -9.20 1.27 0.02
C ILE A 25 -8.12 0.58 0.85
N LYS A 26 -6.87 0.51 0.35
CA LYS A 26 -5.76 -0.07 1.10
C LYS A 26 -5.52 0.65 2.42
N ARG A 27 -5.51 1.99 2.45
CA ARG A 27 -5.33 2.78 3.68
C ARG A 27 -6.51 2.66 4.65
N LEU A 28 -7.73 2.49 4.15
CA LEU A 28 -8.92 2.29 4.98
C LEU A 28 -8.80 1.02 5.84
N PHE A 29 -8.32 -0.08 5.25
CA PHE A 29 -8.21 -1.38 5.93
C PHE A 29 -6.82 -1.68 6.50
N ASP A 30 -5.78 -0.97 6.07
CA ASP A 30 -4.40 -1.12 6.54
C ASP A 30 -3.73 0.26 6.68
N PRO A 31 -4.16 1.06 7.68
CA PRO A 31 -3.71 2.44 7.85
C PRO A 31 -2.21 2.54 8.17
N LYS A 32 -1.63 1.49 8.78
CA LYS A 32 -0.19 1.41 9.11
C LYS A 32 0.64 0.75 8.00
N LEU A 33 0.01 0.33 6.90
CA LEU A 33 0.64 -0.34 5.75
C LEU A 33 1.50 -1.57 6.11
N ILE A 34 1.09 -2.32 7.14
CA ILE A 34 1.83 -3.48 7.63
C ILE A 34 1.55 -4.74 6.82
N LEU A 35 0.43 -4.80 6.11
CA LEU A 35 0.04 -5.98 5.33
C LEU A 35 0.71 -5.93 3.95
N ASN A 36 1.81 -6.69 3.79
CA ASN A 36 2.57 -6.80 2.55
C ASN A 36 3.12 -5.44 2.04
N PRO A 37 4.02 -4.80 2.78
CA PRO A 37 4.59 -3.50 2.40
C PRO A 37 5.30 -3.57 1.05
N GLY A 38 5.15 -2.52 0.24
CA GLY A 38 5.80 -2.38 -1.06
C GLY A 38 5.30 -3.34 -2.16
N LYS A 39 4.25 -4.13 -1.90
CA LYS A 39 3.68 -5.07 -2.88
C LYS A 39 2.30 -4.62 -3.36
N GLY A 40 1.95 -4.97 -4.59
CA GLY A 40 0.60 -4.78 -5.12
C GLY A 40 0.15 -3.32 -5.10
N LYS A 41 -0.93 -3.04 -4.34
CA LYS A 41 -1.56 -1.72 -4.17
C LYS A 41 -0.95 -0.89 -3.02
N GLY A 42 0.17 -1.36 -2.46
CA GLY A 42 0.85 -0.78 -1.30
C GLY A 42 2.22 -0.17 -1.62
N GLY A 43 2.44 0.33 -2.84
CA GLY A 43 3.68 1.03 -3.22
C GLY A 43 3.43 2.42 -3.82
N PRO A 44 4.39 3.38 -3.75
CA PRO A 44 5.61 3.42 -2.94
C PRO A 44 5.35 4.29 -1.70
N TYR A 45 4.39 3.89 -0.86
CA TYR A 45 4.19 4.62 0.38
C TYR A 45 5.22 4.13 1.41
N PRO A 46 5.98 5.04 2.06
CA PRO A 46 6.83 4.63 3.16
C PRO A 46 5.96 4.01 4.26
N ILE A 47 6.48 2.97 4.93
CA ILE A 47 5.84 2.43 6.13
C ILE A 47 5.83 3.55 7.16
N GLU A 48 4.64 3.98 7.58
CA GLU A 48 4.54 4.98 8.64
C GLU A 48 5.06 4.35 9.94
N ALA A 49 5.95 5.05 10.63
CA ALA A 49 6.47 4.59 11.91
C ALA A 49 5.30 4.37 12.87
N ILE A 50 5.17 3.15 13.38
CA ILE A 50 4.18 2.84 14.40
C ILE A 50 4.60 3.62 15.65
N LYS A 51 3.85 4.67 15.98
CA LYS A 51 3.94 5.27 17.31
C LYS A 51 3.47 4.22 18.30
N ILE A 52 4.42 3.65 19.05
CA ILE A 52 4.11 2.85 20.22
C ILE A 52 3.76 3.87 21.28
N GLU A 53 2.47 4.07 21.53
CA GLU A 53 2.05 4.72 22.76
C GLU A 53 2.28 3.68 23.85
N GLU A 54 3.28 3.92 24.70
CA GLU A 54 3.45 3.14 25.92
C GLU A 54 2.17 3.31 26.74
N ALA A 55 1.50 2.19 27.01
CA ALA A 55 0.36 2.17 27.91
C ALA A 55 0.86 2.59 29.30
N ALA A 56 0.45 3.78 29.73
CA ALA A 56 0.68 4.30 31.07
C ALA A 56 -0.07 3.49 32.13
#